data_AF-A0A7R6PGL2-F1
#
_entry.id   AF-A0A7R6PGL2-F1
#
_cell.length_a   1.000
_cell.length_b   1.000
_cell.length_c   1.000
_cell.angle_alpha   90.00
_cell.angle_beta   90.00
_cell.angle_gamma   90.00
#
_symmetry.space_group_name_H-M   'P 1'
#
loop_
_entity.id
_entity.type
_entity.pdbx_description
1 polymer ?
#
loop_
_entity_poly.entity_id
_entity_poly.type
_entity_poly.pdbx_seq_one_letter_code
_entity_poly.pdbx_strand_id
1 'polypeptide(L)'
;MTNPEDQKPSSHDDSIRLHYILDIIMEGVWEWDANTGQVKRSPGWYRMLNYSQNLFPENVLTWEKVIHPDDFETVMHHFEAYTSGKTSVYDIEYRCIKGDGDFLWIRDQGRIVERSSEGGATFMVGAHSDIHELKLAQAQLQAQSGLLDQGKLTFEQEVEKRTAELTQVNLELAKNLKKIERLRDTDYLTSVYNRHKSETELLNEIARSKRYHSPLSVALFDIDEFKIINDSFGHQNGDVVLQKVSQLVINHIRETDTLGRWGGDEFFIILPGVSLLEAVTSIEKIRSLIASEKFGENLRVTCSFGVTEYGVGDTVSTLYKRTDVALYKAKHAGRNVVVHY
;
A
#
# COMPACT_ATOMS: atom_id res chain seq x y z
N MET A 1 -3.78 -25.02 92.48
CA MET A 1 -3.48 -25.46 91.10
C MET A 1 -4.44 -26.59 90.77
N THR A 2 -5.36 -26.39 89.82
CA THR A 2 -5.69 -27.29 88.68
C THR A 2 -6.98 -26.82 87.99
N ASN A 3 -6.76 -26.17 86.85
CA ASN A 3 -7.52 -26.08 85.59
C ASN A 3 -9.07 -26.09 85.57
N PRO A 4 -9.68 -25.02 85.00
CA PRO A 4 -11.02 -25.04 84.42
C PRO A 4 -10.96 -24.78 82.91
N GLU A 5 -10.71 -25.80 82.08
CA GLU A 5 -10.95 -25.70 80.63
C GLU A 5 -11.39 -27.06 80.09
N ASP A 6 -12.67 -27.17 79.76
CA ASP A 6 -13.18 -27.95 78.61
C ASP A 6 -14.68 -27.68 78.46
N GLN A 7 -15.04 -26.43 78.15
CA GLN A 7 -16.28 -26.14 77.44
C GLN A 7 -15.94 -26.03 75.96
N LYS A 8 -16.17 -27.13 75.23
CA LYS A 8 -16.13 -27.12 73.76
C LYS A 8 -16.98 -25.96 73.24
N PRO A 9 -16.49 -25.14 72.29
CA PRO A 9 -17.31 -24.14 71.64
C PRO A 9 -18.53 -24.82 71.00
N SER A 10 -19.71 -24.24 71.25
CA SER A 10 -20.96 -24.68 70.64
C SER A 10 -20.88 -24.47 69.13
N SER A 11 -20.97 -25.54 68.35
CA SER A 11 -21.00 -25.54 66.86
C SER A 11 -22.01 -24.57 66.24
N HIS A 12 -22.98 -24.08 67.03
CA HIS A 12 -23.99 -23.12 66.60
C HIS A 12 -23.44 -21.69 66.43
N ASP A 13 -22.45 -21.27 67.23
CA ASP A 13 -21.92 -19.89 67.19
C ASP A 13 -20.96 -19.68 66.00
N ASP A 14 -20.22 -20.73 65.61
CA ASP A 14 -19.34 -20.72 64.44
C ASP A 14 -20.13 -20.68 63.12
N SER A 15 -21.25 -21.40 63.05
CA SER A 15 -22.15 -21.41 61.88
C SER A 15 -22.79 -20.05 61.63
N ILE A 16 -23.17 -19.34 62.70
CA ILE A 16 -23.78 -18.00 62.62
C ILE A 16 -22.73 -16.96 62.18
N ARG A 17 -21.52 -17.00 62.75
CA ARG A 17 -20.44 -16.07 62.37
C ARG A 17 -19.97 -16.27 60.93
N LEU A 18 -19.86 -17.50 60.47
CA LEU A 18 -19.51 -17.80 59.07
C LEU A 18 -20.58 -17.24 58.11
N HIS A 19 -21.86 -17.38 58.45
CA HIS A 19 -22.97 -16.80 57.68
C HIS A 19 -22.89 -15.26 57.58
N TYR A 20 -22.57 -14.56 58.67
CA TYR A 20 -22.42 -13.09 58.63
C TYR A 20 -21.21 -12.64 57.81
N ILE A 21 -20.07 -13.33 57.93
CA ILE A 21 -18.88 -13.03 57.14
C ILE A 21 -19.15 -13.25 55.65
N LEU A 22 -19.87 -14.33 55.31
CA LEU A 22 -20.25 -14.63 53.94
C LEU A 22 -21.28 -13.64 53.37
N ASP A 23 -22.25 -13.15 54.16
CA ASP A 23 -23.21 -12.12 53.70
C ASP A 23 -22.56 -10.73 53.48
N ILE A 24 -21.41 -10.47 54.12
CA ILE A 24 -20.63 -9.23 53.92
C ILE A 24 -19.74 -9.33 52.67
N ILE A 25 -19.20 -10.51 52.38
CA ILE A 25 -18.19 -10.72 51.31
C ILE A 25 -18.82 -11.15 49.99
N MET A 26 -19.96 -11.86 50.02
CA MET A 26 -20.56 -12.49 48.84
C MET A 26 -22.03 -12.09 48.66
N GLU A 27 -22.41 -11.90 47.40
CA GLU A 27 -23.71 -11.34 47.04
C GLU A 27 -24.87 -12.32 47.22
N GLY A 28 -24.66 -13.63 47.04
CA GLY A 28 -25.69 -14.63 47.35
C GLY A 28 -25.12 -16.00 47.64
N VAL A 29 -25.07 -16.41 48.90
CA VAL A 29 -24.54 -17.72 49.31
C VAL A 29 -25.67 -18.71 49.45
N TRP A 30 -25.41 -19.98 49.14
CA TRP A 30 -26.37 -21.06 49.31
C TRP A 30 -25.71 -22.33 49.86
N GLU A 31 -26.51 -23.10 50.59
CA GLU A 31 -26.14 -24.41 51.13
C GLU A 31 -27.24 -25.40 50.74
N TRP A 32 -26.87 -26.52 50.15
CA TRP A 32 -27.78 -27.59 49.74
C TRP A 32 -27.43 -28.88 50.48
N ASP A 33 -28.41 -29.43 51.19
CA ASP A 33 -28.36 -30.77 51.78
C ASP A 33 -29.19 -31.72 50.91
N ALA A 34 -28.49 -32.64 50.24
CA ALA A 34 -29.10 -33.59 49.32
C ALA A 34 -29.93 -34.66 50.05
N ASN A 35 -29.66 -34.94 51.33
CA ASN A 35 -30.41 -35.94 52.10
C ASN A 35 -31.81 -35.44 52.45
N THR A 36 -31.93 -34.13 52.72
CA THR A 36 -33.20 -33.50 53.12
C THR A 36 -33.86 -32.72 51.98
N GLY A 37 -33.12 -32.43 50.91
CA GLY A 37 -33.56 -31.56 49.81
C GLY A 37 -33.63 -30.07 50.19
N GLN A 38 -33.16 -29.71 51.39
CA GLN A 38 -33.20 -28.34 51.89
C GLN A 38 -32.13 -27.48 51.23
N VAL A 39 -32.51 -26.24 50.91
CA VAL A 39 -31.58 -25.22 50.40
C VAL A 39 -31.71 -23.96 51.24
N LYS A 40 -30.65 -23.63 51.99
CA LYS A 40 -30.52 -22.36 52.69
C LYS A 40 -29.88 -21.33 51.77
N ARG A 41 -30.32 -20.08 51.86
CA ARG A 41 -29.86 -18.96 51.02
C ARG A 41 -29.59 -17.75 51.90
N SER A 42 -28.52 -17.03 51.63
CA SER A 42 -28.20 -15.81 52.38
C SER A 42 -29.21 -14.69 52.07
N PRO A 43 -29.39 -13.73 52.99
CA PRO A 43 -30.15 -12.50 52.72
C PRO A 43 -29.69 -11.77 51.45
N GLY A 44 -28.39 -11.77 51.17
CA GLY A 44 -27.82 -11.24 49.93
C GLY A 44 -28.44 -11.84 48.67
N TRP A 45 -28.64 -13.16 48.62
CA TRP A 45 -29.19 -13.84 47.45
C TRP A 45 -30.56 -13.29 47.04
N TYR A 46 -31.43 -13.05 48.04
CA TYR A 46 -32.74 -12.44 47.82
C TYR A 46 -32.64 -10.99 47.37
N ARG A 47 -31.70 -10.21 47.93
CA ARG A 47 -31.45 -8.81 47.52
C ARG A 47 -30.99 -8.73 46.07
N MET A 48 -30.03 -9.56 45.68
CA MET A 48 -29.45 -9.61 44.33
C MET A 48 -30.52 -9.89 43.27
N LEU A 49 -31.43 -10.84 43.53
CA LEU A 49 -32.51 -11.20 42.60
C LEU A 49 -33.81 -10.40 42.80
N ASN A 50 -33.79 -9.37 43.65
CA ASN A 50 -34.94 -8.52 43.95
C ASN A 50 -36.19 -9.30 44.44
N TYR A 51 -35.98 -10.33 45.26
CA TYR A 51 -37.04 -11.08 45.92
C TYR A 51 -37.16 -10.67 47.40
N SER A 52 -38.38 -10.73 47.93
CA SER A 52 -38.59 -10.62 49.38
C SER A 52 -37.97 -11.81 50.11
N GLN A 53 -37.31 -11.58 51.24
CA GLN A 53 -36.81 -12.65 52.10
C GLN A 53 -37.97 -13.56 52.54
N ASN A 54 -37.72 -14.87 52.59
CA ASN A 54 -38.70 -15.90 52.96
C ASN A 54 -39.89 -16.06 51.98
N LEU A 55 -39.83 -15.47 50.77
CA LEU A 55 -40.86 -15.65 49.75
C LEU A 55 -40.94 -17.11 49.26
N PHE A 56 -39.80 -17.78 49.21
CA PHE A 56 -39.68 -19.13 48.67
C PHE A 56 -39.44 -20.17 49.75
N PRO A 57 -39.97 -21.40 49.57
CA PRO A 57 -39.61 -22.51 50.43
C PRO A 57 -38.12 -22.85 50.30
N GLU A 58 -37.50 -23.23 51.42
CA GLU A 58 -36.09 -23.62 51.55
C GLU A 58 -35.82 -25.00 50.92
N ASN A 59 -36.14 -25.15 49.63
CA ASN A 59 -35.87 -26.37 48.88
C ASN A 59 -35.24 -26.07 47.51
N VAL A 60 -34.75 -27.12 46.86
CA VAL A 60 -34.06 -27.05 45.56
C VAL A 60 -35.01 -26.68 44.40
N LEU A 61 -36.30 -27.00 44.50
CA LEU A 61 -37.30 -26.70 43.45
C LEU A 61 -37.49 -25.19 43.23
N THR A 62 -37.16 -24.37 44.23
CA THR A 62 -37.12 -22.91 44.09
C THR A 62 -36.05 -22.47 43.10
N TRP A 63 -34.89 -23.13 43.09
CA TRP A 63 -33.79 -22.81 42.18
C TRP A 63 -34.19 -23.10 40.72
N GLU A 64 -34.86 -24.22 40.48
CA GLU A 64 -35.41 -24.57 39.16
C GLU A 64 -36.33 -23.49 38.58
N LYS A 65 -37.10 -22.80 39.42
CA LYS A 65 -38.07 -21.78 38.99
C LYS A 65 -37.46 -20.43 38.69
N VAL A 66 -36.30 -20.12 39.27
CA VAL A 66 -35.63 -18.84 39.05
C VAL A 66 -34.62 -18.91 37.91
N ILE A 67 -34.26 -20.08 37.39
CA ILE A 67 -33.41 -20.18 36.19
C ILE A 67 -34.22 -19.76 34.96
N HIS A 68 -33.62 -18.98 34.07
CA HIS A 68 -34.23 -18.62 32.80
C HIS A 68 -34.50 -19.88 31.95
N PRO A 69 -35.67 -20.03 31.29
CA PRO A 69 -36.06 -21.26 30.59
C PRO A 69 -35.02 -21.76 29.58
N ASP A 70 -34.44 -20.84 28.79
CA ASP A 70 -33.40 -21.18 27.81
C ASP A 70 -32.12 -21.76 28.43
N ASP A 71 -31.82 -21.41 29.69
CA ASP A 71 -30.57 -21.80 30.35
C ASP A 71 -30.78 -23.06 31.22
N PHE A 72 -32.03 -23.42 31.50
CA PHE A 72 -32.42 -24.50 32.43
C PHE A 72 -31.76 -25.84 32.10
N GLU A 73 -31.86 -26.29 30.85
CA GLU A 73 -31.31 -27.59 30.44
C GLU A 73 -29.79 -27.64 30.64
N THR A 74 -29.10 -26.57 30.26
CA THR A 74 -27.64 -26.45 30.40
C THR A 74 -27.22 -26.47 31.87
N VAL A 75 -27.93 -25.73 32.71
CA VAL A 75 -27.65 -25.66 34.15
C VAL A 75 -27.89 -27.00 34.83
N MET A 76 -29.02 -27.66 34.56
CA MET A 76 -29.33 -28.98 35.13
C MET A 76 -28.29 -30.03 34.72
N HIS A 77 -27.90 -30.04 33.44
CA HIS A 77 -26.90 -30.98 32.95
C HIS A 77 -25.54 -30.77 33.63
N HIS A 78 -25.10 -29.52 33.80
CA HIS A 78 -23.84 -29.19 34.46
C HIS A 78 -23.86 -29.58 35.94
N PHE A 79 -24.97 -29.31 36.63
CA PHE A 79 -25.16 -29.68 38.03
C PHE A 79 -25.17 -31.20 38.24
N GLU A 80 -25.88 -31.95 37.40
CA GLU A 80 -25.88 -33.43 37.43
C GLU A 80 -24.49 -34.00 37.16
N ALA A 81 -23.77 -33.45 36.17
CA ALA A 81 -22.42 -33.86 35.85
C ALA A 81 -21.45 -33.64 37.04
N TYR A 82 -21.60 -32.54 37.76
CA TYR A 82 -20.76 -32.26 38.93
C TYR A 82 -21.09 -33.15 40.14
N THR A 83 -22.37 -33.28 40.46
CA THR A 83 -22.85 -34.08 41.61
C THR A 83 -22.54 -35.57 41.44
N SER A 84 -22.68 -36.10 40.21
CA SER A 84 -22.28 -37.46 39.84
C SER A 84 -20.77 -37.68 39.71
N GLY A 85 -19.96 -36.61 39.81
CA GLY A 85 -18.51 -36.68 39.74
C GLY A 85 -17.93 -36.80 38.32
N LYS A 86 -18.74 -36.58 37.27
CA LYS A 86 -18.26 -36.49 35.87
C LYS A 86 -17.45 -35.21 35.63
N THR A 87 -17.73 -34.14 36.37
CA THR A 87 -16.91 -32.92 36.39
C THR A 87 -16.35 -32.66 37.79
N SER A 88 -15.15 -32.09 37.87
CA SER A 88 -14.45 -31.84 39.14
C SER A 88 -14.63 -30.41 39.66
N VAL A 89 -15.26 -29.53 38.89
CA VAL A 89 -15.48 -28.11 39.20
C VAL A 89 -16.93 -27.76 38.87
N TYR A 90 -17.58 -27.01 39.77
CA TYR A 90 -18.88 -26.39 39.53
C TYR A 90 -18.70 -24.88 39.45
N ASP A 91 -18.81 -24.39 38.23
CA ASP A 91 -18.64 -22.98 37.88
C ASP A 91 -19.40 -22.74 36.57
N ILE A 92 -20.53 -22.04 36.68
CA ILE A 92 -21.43 -21.85 35.55
C ILE A 92 -22.03 -20.44 35.57
N GLU A 93 -22.18 -19.86 34.38
CA GLU A 93 -22.82 -18.57 34.19
C GLU A 93 -24.16 -18.76 33.51
N TYR A 94 -25.22 -18.20 34.07
CA TYR A 94 -26.58 -18.33 33.52
C TYR A 94 -27.48 -17.19 33.98
N ARG A 95 -28.66 -17.07 33.37
CA ARG A 95 -29.63 -16.04 33.72
C ARG A 95 -30.59 -16.54 34.80
N CYS A 96 -30.77 -15.74 35.84
CA CYS A 96 -31.83 -15.90 36.82
C CYS A 96 -32.93 -14.87 36.57
N ILE A 97 -34.18 -15.27 36.65
CA ILE A 97 -35.35 -14.40 36.68
C ILE A 97 -35.39 -13.68 38.04
N LYS A 98 -35.64 -12.37 38.01
CA LYS A 98 -35.77 -11.49 39.18
C LYS A 98 -37.24 -11.40 39.63
N GLY A 99 -37.47 -10.83 40.81
CA GLY A 99 -38.82 -10.59 41.33
C GLY A 99 -39.72 -9.68 40.49
N ASP A 100 -39.13 -8.84 39.64
CA ASP A 100 -39.83 -7.97 38.69
C ASP A 100 -40.12 -8.63 37.32
N GLY A 101 -39.66 -9.86 37.11
CA GLY A 101 -39.85 -10.63 35.88
C GLY A 101 -38.77 -10.41 34.81
N ASP A 102 -37.84 -9.47 35.02
CA ASP A 102 -36.63 -9.33 34.20
C ASP A 102 -35.58 -10.38 34.63
N PHE A 103 -34.39 -10.39 34.03
CA PHE A 103 -33.35 -11.35 34.37
C PHE A 103 -32.04 -10.69 34.82
N LEU A 104 -31.22 -11.46 35.52
CA LEU A 104 -29.88 -11.11 35.94
C LEU A 104 -28.92 -12.20 35.50
N TRP A 105 -27.76 -11.83 34.94
CA TRP A 105 -26.72 -12.82 34.69
C TRP A 105 -25.96 -13.03 35.97
N ILE A 106 -25.83 -14.28 36.38
CA ILE A 106 -25.09 -14.65 37.57
C ILE A 106 -24.02 -15.67 37.21
N ARG A 107 -22.94 -15.67 37.99
CA ARG A 107 -21.98 -16.77 38.04
C ARG A 107 -22.22 -17.55 39.32
N ASP A 108 -22.51 -18.83 39.20
CA ASP A 108 -22.73 -19.75 40.30
C ASP A 108 -21.52 -20.67 40.45
N GLN A 109 -20.87 -20.58 41.61
CA GLN A 109 -19.69 -21.38 41.94
C GLN A 109 -19.96 -22.15 43.23
N GLY A 110 -19.54 -23.40 43.27
CA GLY A 110 -19.87 -24.26 44.40
C GLY A 110 -18.91 -25.41 44.58
N ARG A 111 -18.96 -26.00 45.79
CA ARG A 111 -18.13 -27.13 46.19
C ARG A 111 -18.93 -28.12 47.02
N ILE A 112 -18.79 -29.40 46.69
CA ILE A 112 -19.28 -30.49 47.52
C ILE A 112 -18.37 -30.61 48.74
N VAL A 113 -18.96 -30.45 49.92
CA VAL A 113 -18.27 -30.53 51.21
C VAL A 113 -18.33 -31.96 51.74
N GLU A 114 -19.42 -32.66 51.49
CA GLU A 114 -19.62 -34.04 51.94
C GLU A 114 -20.15 -34.93 50.81
N ARG A 115 -19.68 -36.17 50.77
CA ARG A 115 -20.17 -37.22 49.87
C ARG A 115 -20.62 -38.44 50.67
N SER A 116 -21.60 -39.16 50.13
CA SER A 116 -22.01 -40.47 50.66
C SER A 116 -20.92 -41.52 50.42
N SER A 117 -21.03 -42.65 51.12
CA SER A 117 -20.15 -43.82 50.90
C SER A 117 -20.20 -44.38 49.48
N GLU A 118 -21.27 -44.09 48.73
CA GLU A 118 -21.44 -44.47 47.32
C GLU A 118 -20.92 -43.39 46.35
N GLY A 119 -20.35 -42.29 46.86
CA GLY A 119 -19.73 -41.22 46.09
C GLY A 119 -20.67 -40.09 45.65
N GLY A 120 -21.97 -40.17 45.95
CA GLY A 120 -22.94 -39.10 45.66
C GLY A 120 -22.75 -37.87 46.55
N ALA A 121 -23.06 -36.67 46.07
CA ALA A 121 -23.01 -35.44 46.87
C ALA A 121 -24.08 -35.46 47.98
N THR A 122 -23.69 -35.20 49.23
CA THR A 122 -24.64 -35.10 50.37
C THR A 122 -24.79 -33.68 50.89
N PHE A 123 -23.71 -32.88 50.84
CA PHE A 123 -23.75 -31.48 51.23
C PHE A 123 -22.89 -30.63 50.30
N MET A 124 -23.47 -29.55 49.77
CA MET A 124 -22.81 -28.63 48.85
C MET A 124 -23.03 -27.19 49.30
N VAL A 125 -21.99 -26.38 49.19
CA VAL A 125 -22.08 -24.94 49.43
C VAL A 125 -21.61 -24.19 48.20
N GLY A 126 -22.19 -23.03 47.94
CA GLY A 126 -21.81 -22.22 46.80
C GLY A 126 -22.23 -20.77 46.95
N ALA A 127 -21.91 -20.00 45.93
CA ALA A 127 -22.24 -18.60 45.89
C ALA A 127 -22.47 -18.10 44.47
N HIS A 128 -23.46 -17.24 44.37
CA HIS A 128 -23.81 -16.44 43.22
C HIS A 128 -23.07 -15.10 43.27
N SER A 129 -22.54 -14.69 42.13
CA SER A 129 -22.06 -13.33 41.88
C SER A 129 -22.84 -12.71 40.74
N ASP A 130 -23.27 -11.46 40.87
CA ASP A 130 -23.85 -10.69 39.78
C ASP A 130 -22.77 -10.36 38.74
N ILE A 131 -23.01 -10.79 37.50
CA ILE A 131 -22.13 -10.52 36.35
C ILE A 131 -22.90 -9.83 35.21
N HIS A 132 -24.05 -9.23 35.51
CA HIS A 132 -24.92 -8.63 34.49
C HIS A 132 -24.26 -7.47 33.76
N GLU A 133 -23.69 -6.51 34.50
CA GLU A 133 -22.94 -5.39 33.90
C GLU A 133 -21.72 -5.87 33.10
N LEU A 134 -21.04 -6.93 33.56
CA LEU A 134 -19.92 -7.52 32.84
C LEU A 134 -20.36 -8.10 31.48
N LYS A 135 -21.48 -8.83 31.45
CA LYS A 135 -22.03 -9.40 30.21
C LYS A 135 -22.50 -8.31 29.23
N LEU A 136 -23.14 -7.25 29.73
CA LEU A 136 -23.55 -6.11 28.91
C LEU A 136 -22.34 -5.41 28.29
N ALA A 137 -21.30 -5.15 29.07
CA ALA A 137 -20.06 -4.54 28.58
C ALA A 137 -19.35 -5.42 27.54
N GLN A 138 -19.30 -6.74 27.75
CA GLN A 138 -18.74 -7.70 26.80
C GLN A 138 -19.50 -7.69 25.46
N ALA A 139 -20.83 -7.73 25.50
CA ALA A 139 -21.66 -7.69 24.29
C ALA A 139 -21.49 -6.37 23.52
N GLN A 140 -21.40 -5.25 24.22
CA GLN A 140 -21.19 -3.94 23.61
C GLN A 140 -19.82 -3.84 22.92
N LEU A 141 -18.75 -4.32 23.58
CA LEU A 141 -17.41 -4.35 22.99
C LEU A 141 -17.36 -5.24 21.75
N GLN A 142 -18.01 -6.41 21.77
CA GLN A 142 -18.10 -7.30 20.61
C GLN A 142 -18.82 -6.62 19.44
N ALA A 143 -19.94 -5.93 19.71
CA ALA A 143 -20.66 -5.18 18.69
C ALA A 143 -19.82 -4.04 18.09
N GLN A 144 -19.10 -3.27 18.92
CA GLN A 144 -18.18 -2.23 18.44
C GLN A 144 -17.02 -2.79 17.63
N SER A 145 -16.40 -3.88 18.08
CA SER A 145 -15.33 -4.54 17.33
C SER A 145 -15.80 -4.99 15.95
N GLY A 146 -16.99 -5.62 15.87
CA GLY A 146 -17.57 -6.04 14.59
C GLY A 146 -17.83 -4.88 13.63
N LEU A 147 -18.30 -3.74 14.13
CA LEU A 147 -18.49 -2.53 13.30
C LEU A 147 -17.17 -1.93 12.83
N LEU A 148 -16.15 -1.89 13.70
CA LEU A 148 -14.82 -1.41 13.35
C LEU A 148 -14.16 -2.29 12.28
N ASP A 149 -14.30 -3.61 12.38
CA ASP A 149 -13.75 -4.54 11.40
C ASP A 149 -14.42 -4.36 10.02
N GLN A 150 -15.74 -4.17 9.98
CA GLN A 150 -16.46 -3.84 8.73
C GLN A 150 -16.05 -2.48 8.15
N GLY A 151 -15.92 -1.46 9.00
CA GLY A 151 -15.47 -0.13 8.58
C GLY A 151 -14.04 -0.15 8.03
N LYS A 152 -13.14 -0.90 8.68
CA LYS A 152 -11.76 -1.09 8.21
C LYS A 152 -11.71 -1.77 6.85
N LEU A 153 -12.47 -2.85 6.65
CA LEU A 153 -12.50 -3.57 5.37
C LEU A 153 -13.00 -2.69 4.22
N THR A 154 -14.08 -1.92 4.45
CA THR A 154 -14.63 -1.01 3.43
C THR A 154 -13.68 0.14 3.12
N PHE A 155 -13.00 0.68 4.14
CA PHE A 155 -11.98 1.70 3.94
C PHE A 155 -10.77 1.18 3.15
N GLU A 156 -10.26 -0.02 3.48
CA GLU A 156 -9.15 -0.65 2.75
C GLU A 156 -9.51 -0.86 1.27
N GLN A 157 -10.74 -1.31 0.97
CA GLN A 157 -11.23 -1.46 -0.40
C GLN A 157 -11.30 -0.12 -1.16
N GLU A 158 -11.79 0.94 -0.52
CA GLU A 158 -11.84 2.27 -1.15
C GLU A 158 -10.42 2.84 -1.36
N VAL A 159 -9.51 2.64 -0.41
CA VAL A 159 -8.09 3.04 -0.57
C VAL A 159 -7.44 2.29 -1.73
N GLU A 160 -7.66 0.99 -1.86
CA GLU A 160 -7.12 0.19 -2.96
C GLU A 160 -7.66 0.68 -4.30
N LYS A 161 -8.98 0.89 -4.39
CA LYS A 161 -9.65 1.42 -5.57
C LYS A 161 -9.09 2.79 -5.97
N ARG A 162 -8.97 3.72 -5.02
CA ARG A 162 -8.42 5.07 -5.26
C ARG A 162 -6.97 5.03 -5.68
N THR A 163 -6.18 4.13 -5.10
CA THR A 163 -4.77 3.97 -5.46
C THR A 163 -4.63 3.45 -6.90
N ALA A 164 -5.48 2.52 -7.31
CA ALA A 164 -5.51 2.02 -8.69
C ALA A 164 -5.91 3.13 -9.69
N GLU A 165 -6.97 3.90 -9.40
CA GLU A 165 -7.40 5.05 -10.21
C GLU A 165 -6.27 6.08 -10.38
N LEU A 166 -5.62 6.47 -9.27
CA LEU A 166 -4.51 7.44 -9.29
C LEU A 166 -3.33 6.92 -10.10
N THR A 167 -2.98 5.65 -9.95
CA THR A 167 -1.88 5.04 -10.70
C THR A 167 -2.13 5.07 -12.20
N GLN A 168 -3.37 4.78 -12.62
CA GLN A 168 -3.79 4.85 -14.01
C GLN A 168 -3.68 6.27 -14.58
N VAL A 169 -4.21 7.27 -13.86
CA VAL A 169 -4.14 8.68 -14.28
C VAL A 169 -2.69 9.16 -14.38
N ASN A 170 -1.84 8.79 -13.42
CA ASN A 170 -0.42 9.14 -13.45
C ASN A 170 0.31 8.54 -14.65
N LEU A 171 0.00 7.29 -15.01
CA LEU A 171 0.59 6.64 -16.18
C LEU A 171 0.18 7.35 -17.48
N GLU A 172 -1.09 7.76 -17.58
CA GLU A 172 -1.59 8.51 -18.73
C GLU A 172 -0.97 9.90 -18.83
N LEU A 173 -0.86 10.61 -17.70
CA LEU A 173 -0.19 11.90 -17.62
C LEU A 173 1.27 11.81 -18.08
N ALA A 174 2.01 10.80 -17.62
CA ALA A 174 3.40 10.58 -18.03
C ALA A 174 3.53 10.34 -19.55
N LYS A 175 2.61 9.58 -20.16
CA LYS A 175 2.56 9.37 -21.62
C LYS A 175 2.29 10.68 -22.36
N ASN A 176 1.36 11.48 -21.87
CA ASN A 176 1.00 12.76 -22.49
C ASN A 176 2.14 13.78 -22.41
N LEU A 177 2.85 13.86 -21.28
CA LEU A 177 4.04 14.70 -21.13
C LEU A 177 5.11 14.32 -22.16
N LYS A 178 5.43 13.02 -22.27
CA LYS A 178 6.41 12.53 -23.26
C LYS A 178 5.99 12.83 -24.70
N LYS A 179 4.68 12.80 -25.00
CA LYS A 179 4.15 13.16 -26.31
C LYS A 179 4.31 14.66 -26.59
N ILE A 180 3.99 15.51 -25.62
CA ILE A 180 4.16 16.97 -25.72
C ILE A 180 5.63 17.31 -25.93
N GLU A 181 6.53 16.72 -25.15
CA GLU A 181 7.98 16.93 -25.32
C GLU A 181 8.45 16.55 -26.72
N ARG A 182 8.06 15.37 -27.23
CA ARG A 182 8.41 14.98 -28.61
C ARG A 182 7.88 15.97 -29.65
N LEU A 183 6.61 16.37 -29.55
CA LEU A 183 6.03 17.31 -30.50
C LEU A 183 6.67 18.70 -30.44
N ARG A 184 7.14 19.12 -29.25
CA ARG A 184 7.80 20.41 -29.06
C ARG A 184 9.25 20.40 -29.54
N ASP A 185 9.97 19.30 -29.31
CA ASP A 185 11.44 19.27 -29.40
C ASP A 185 11.99 18.47 -30.59
N THR A 186 11.18 17.63 -31.23
CA THR A 186 11.62 16.79 -32.36
C THR A 186 10.94 17.16 -33.68
N ASP A 187 11.61 16.89 -34.79
CA ASP A 187 11.05 16.95 -36.13
C ASP A 187 10.12 15.76 -36.37
N TYR A 188 8.92 16.01 -36.88
CA TYR A 188 7.86 14.99 -36.99
C TYR A 188 8.23 13.84 -37.95
N LEU A 189 9.06 14.10 -38.95
CA LEU A 189 9.41 13.13 -39.98
C LEU A 189 10.60 12.28 -39.58
N THR A 190 11.65 12.93 -39.08
CA THR A 190 12.97 12.32 -38.83
C THR A 190 13.19 11.91 -37.38
N SER A 191 12.35 12.39 -36.44
CA SER A 191 12.46 12.18 -34.99
C SER A 191 13.76 12.70 -34.34
N VAL A 192 14.62 13.40 -35.08
CA VAL A 192 15.76 14.16 -34.53
C VAL A 192 15.27 15.47 -33.93
N TYR A 193 16.14 16.21 -33.24
CA TYR A 193 15.73 17.51 -32.71
C TYR A 193 15.29 18.45 -33.81
N ASN A 194 14.23 19.21 -33.58
CA ASN A 194 13.86 20.28 -34.48
C ASN A 194 14.81 21.47 -34.32
N ARG A 195 14.69 22.45 -35.22
CA ARG A 195 15.51 23.65 -35.19
C ARG A 195 15.51 24.37 -33.84
N HIS A 196 14.34 24.59 -33.24
CA HIS A 196 14.23 25.30 -31.96
C HIS A 196 15.00 24.59 -30.83
N LYS A 197 14.84 23.27 -30.73
CA LYS A 197 15.56 22.46 -29.74
C LYS A 197 17.07 22.47 -30.02
N SER A 198 17.48 22.36 -31.28
CA SER A 198 18.89 22.40 -31.69
C SER A 198 19.56 23.72 -31.34
N GLU A 199 18.88 24.85 -31.56
CA GLU A 199 19.34 26.18 -31.15
C GLU A 199 19.50 26.28 -29.63
N THR A 200 18.54 25.73 -28.87
CA THR A 200 18.59 25.69 -27.40
C THR A 200 19.77 24.86 -26.88
N GLU A 201 20.00 23.68 -27.45
CA GLU A 201 21.15 22.83 -27.05
C GLU A 201 22.48 23.48 -27.42
N LEU A 202 22.57 24.13 -28.57
CA LEU A 202 23.79 24.84 -28.95
C LEU A 202 24.09 26.00 -27.99
N LEU A 203 23.07 26.74 -27.54
CA LEU A 203 23.26 27.78 -26.52
C LEU A 203 23.81 27.21 -25.20
N ASN A 204 23.27 26.07 -24.76
CA ASN A 204 23.74 25.39 -23.56
C ASN A 204 25.20 24.95 -23.70
N GLU A 205 25.56 24.36 -24.83
CA GLU A 205 26.92 23.88 -25.09
C GLU A 205 27.93 25.01 -25.29
N ILE A 206 27.53 26.14 -25.89
CA ILE A 206 28.36 27.36 -25.91
C ILE A 206 28.61 27.85 -24.48
N ALA A 207 27.59 27.91 -23.63
CA ALA A 207 27.76 28.33 -22.23
C ALA A 207 28.68 27.38 -21.45
N ARG A 208 28.56 26.07 -21.69
CA ARG A 208 29.43 25.03 -21.11
C ARG A 208 30.87 25.16 -21.59
N SER A 209 31.08 25.30 -22.89
CA SER A 209 32.40 25.50 -23.51
C SER A 209 33.08 26.76 -22.95
N LYS A 210 32.35 27.89 -22.88
CA LYS A 210 32.85 29.12 -22.24
C LYS A 210 33.29 28.92 -20.79
N ARG A 211 32.54 28.13 -20.01
CA ARG A 211 32.82 27.89 -18.59
C ARG A 211 34.03 27.00 -18.38
N TYR A 212 34.16 25.92 -19.16
CA TYR A 212 35.17 24.88 -18.95
C TYR A 212 36.35 24.94 -19.93
N HIS A 213 36.33 25.89 -20.87
CA HIS A 213 37.33 26.01 -21.94
C HIS A 213 37.49 24.71 -22.75
N SER A 214 36.40 23.94 -22.87
CA SER A 214 36.37 22.72 -23.66
C SER A 214 36.09 23.05 -25.13
N PRO A 215 36.72 22.35 -26.09
CA PRO A 215 36.44 22.56 -27.51
C PRO A 215 34.98 22.22 -27.81
N LEU A 216 34.40 22.89 -28.80
CA LEU A 216 33.03 22.66 -29.26
C LEU A 216 33.03 22.84 -30.77
N SER A 217 32.72 21.77 -31.49
CA SER A 217 32.58 21.85 -32.94
C SER A 217 31.12 21.68 -33.34
N VAL A 218 30.76 22.25 -34.47
CA VAL A 218 29.44 22.06 -35.09
C VAL A 218 29.60 21.73 -36.56
N ALA A 219 28.68 20.94 -37.09
CA ALA A 219 28.61 20.61 -38.49
C ALA A 219 27.21 20.86 -39.05
N LEU A 220 27.14 21.36 -40.27
CA LEU A 220 25.91 21.58 -41.02
C LEU A 220 26.01 20.77 -42.29
N PHE A 221 24.97 20.04 -42.64
CA PHE A 221 24.99 19.22 -43.84
C PHE A 221 23.66 19.20 -44.55
N ASP A 222 23.74 18.91 -45.83
CA ASP A 222 22.62 18.89 -46.75
C ASP A 222 22.69 17.61 -47.57
N ILE A 223 21.52 17.07 -47.90
CA ILE A 223 21.43 15.93 -48.80
C ILE A 223 21.63 16.43 -50.23
N ASP A 224 22.70 15.96 -50.86
CA ASP A 224 23.05 16.39 -52.20
C ASP A 224 21.93 16.02 -53.19
N GLU A 225 21.52 17.00 -54.00
CA GLU A 225 20.53 16.82 -55.05
C GLU A 225 19.16 16.30 -54.54
N PHE A 226 18.79 16.59 -53.29
CA PHE A 226 17.53 16.12 -52.69
C PHE A 226 16.29 16.49 -53.50
N LYS A 227 16.28 17.66 -54.14
CA LYS A 227 15.19 18.05 -55.06
C LYS A 227 15.06 17.07 -56.24
N ILE A 228 16.16 16.65 -56.85
CA ILE A 228 16.17 15.68 -57.96
C ILE A 228 15.66 14.32 -57.48
N ILE A 229 16.02 13.92 -56.25
CA ILE A 229 15.50 12.70 -55.63
C ILE A 229 13.98 12.76 -55.50
N ASN A 230 13.45 13.86 -54.97
CA ASN A 230 12.00 14.06 -54.86
C ASN A 230 11.31 14.10 -56.22
N ASP A 231 11.89 14.79 -57.19
CA ASP A 231 11.30 14.94 -58.53
C ASP A 231 11.30 13.59 -59.30
N SER A 232 12.30 12.73 -59.06
CA SER A 232 12.46 11.45 -59.76
C SER A 232 11.77 10.27 -59.07
N PHE A 233 11.75 10.23 -57.74
CA PHE A 233 11.27 9.11 -56.95
C PHE A 233 10.03 9.45 -56.11
N GLY A 234 9.59 10.71 -56.11
CA GLY A 234 8.45 11.20 -55.34
C GLY A 234 8.79 11.56 -53.90
N HIS A 235 7.99 12.44 -53.31
CA HIS A 235 8.19 12.96 -51.95
C HIS A 235 8.24 11.88 -50.87
N GLN A 236 7.47 10.80 -51.00
CA GLN A 236 7.50 9.69 -50.04
C GLN A 236 8.87 8.99 -49.98
N ASN A 237 9.57 8.89 -51.12
CA ASN A 237 10.94 8.35 -51.14
C ASN A 237 11.95 9.34 -50.58
N GLY A 238 11.77 10.64 -50.81
CA GLY A 238 12.56 11.67 -50.14
C GLY A 238 12.41 11.63 -48.63
N ASP A 239 11.20 11.41 -48.12
CA ASP A 239 10.92 11.24 -46.70
C ASP A 239 11.66 10.03 -46.11
N VAL A 240 11.65 8.89 -46.82
CA VAL A 240 12.42 7.70 -46.43
C VAL A 240 13.93 7.98 -46.43
N VAL A 241 14.43 8.75 -47.40
CA VAL A 241 15.84 9.16 -47.44
C VAL A 241 16.20 9.99 -46.21
N LEU A 242 15.40 11.01 -45.88
CA LEU A 242 15.61 11.86 -44.70
C LEU A 242 15.63 11.04 -43.40
N GLN A 243 14.68 10.11 -43.25
CA GLN A 243 14.60 9.21 -42.11
C GLN A 243 15.83 8.30 -41.99
N LYS A 244 16.24 7.65 -43.10
CA LYS A 244 17.40 6.77 -43.12
C LYS A 244 18.70 7.52 -42.84
N VAL A 245 18.91 8.69 -43.45
CA VAL A 245 20.09 9.53 -43.19
C VAL A 245 20.13 9.91 -41.72
N SER A 246 19.00 10.36 -41.15
CA SER A 246 18.92 10.71 -39.73
C SER A 246 19.29 9.55 -38.82
N GLN A 247 18.77 8.35 -39.10
CA GLN A 247 19.06 7.15 -38.31
C GLN A 247 20.52 6.71 -38.44
N LEU A 248 21.10 6.79 -39.64
CA LEU A 248 22.53 6.50 -39.85
C LEU A 248 23.39 7.43 -39.01
N VAL A 249 23.11 8.73 -39.03
CA VAL A 249 23.88 9.70 -38.26
C VAL A 249 23.72 9.44 -36.76
N ILE A 250 22.49 9.29 -36.25
CA ILE A 250 22.23 8.96 -34.82
C ILE A 250 23.02 7.75 -34.36
N ASN A 251 23.08 6.68 -35.17
CA ASN A 251 23.76 5.45 -34.80
C ASN A 251 25.29 5.56 -34.78
N HIS A 252 25.86 6.63 -35.34
CA HIS A 252 27.31 6.80 -35.51
C HIS A 252 27.87 8.05 -34.83
N ILE A 253 27.03 8.85 -34.17
CA ILE A 253 27.45 9.94 -33.27
C ILE A 253 27.48 9.45 -31.81
N ARG A 254 28.16 10.18 -30.93
CA ARG A 254 28.25 9.85 -29.50
C ARG A 254 26.95 10.22 -28.79
N GLU A 255 26.72 9.65 -27.61
CA GLU A 255 25.56 10.01 -26.76
C GLU A 255 25.54 11.50 -26.38
N THR A 256 26.71 12.13 -26.28
CA THR A 256 26.84 13.57 -25.99
C THR A 256 26.63 14.45 -27.21
N ASP A 257 26.66 13.88 -28.41
CA ASP A 257 26.51 14.63 -29.66
C ASP A 257 25.01 14.80 -29.94
N THR A 258 24.65 15.94 -30.54
CA THR A 258 23.25 16.23 -30.88
C THR A 258 23.08 16.29 -32.37
N LEU A 259 22.08 15.60 -32.91
CA LEU A 259 21.60 15.78 -34.28
C LEU A 259 20.25 16.48 -34.28
N GLY A 260 20.10 17.48 -35.14
CA GLY A 260 18.83 18.13 -35.41
C GLY A 260 18.61 18.43 -36.88
N ARG A 261 17.34 18.56 -37.28
CA ARG A 261 16.92 18.97 -38.61
C ARG A 261 16.62 20.47 -38.60
N TRP A 262 17.39 21.23 -39.36
CA TRP A 262 17.32 22.69 -39.36
C TRP A 262 16.20 23.20 -40.28
N GLY A 263 15.94 22.49 -41.38
CA GLY A 263 14.80 22.71 -42.28
C GLY A 263 14.99 22.02 -43.62
N GLY A 264 13.92 21.53 -44.25
CA GLY A 264 14.02 20.86 -45.55
C GLY A 264 14.96 19.64 -45.51
N ASP A 265 16.03 19.66 -46.28
CA ASP A 265 17.11 18.68 -46.37
C ASP A 265 18.37 19.03 -45.55
N GLU A 266 18.30 20.10 -44.75
CA GLU A 266 19.40 20.62 -43.94
C GLU A 266 19.36 20.08 -42.51
N PHE A 267 20.52 19.62 -42.03
CA PHE A 267 20.73 19.04 -40.71
C PHE A 267 21.94 19.66 -40.00
N PHE A 268 21.87 19.72 -38.68
CA PHE A 268 22.86 20.33 -37.82
C PHE A 268 23.33 19.33 -36.76
N ILE A 269 24.65 19.23 -36.57
CA ILE A 269 25.29 18.36 -35.59
C ILE A 269 26.08 19.22 -34.61
N ILE A 270 25.87 19.01 -33.31
CA ILE A 270 26.64 19.63 -32.22
C ILE A 270 27.57 18.56 -31.64
N LEU A 271 28.87 18.88 -31.55
CA LEU A 271 29.93 17.97 -31.09
C LEU A 271 30.65 18.57 -29.88
N PRO A 272 30.10 18.41 -28.66
CA PRO A 272 30.72 18.94 -27.44
C PRO A 272 32.02 18.23 -27.09
N GLY A 273 33.04 19.00 -26.68
CA GLY A 273 34.34 18.45 -26.29
C GLY A 273 35.17 17.93 -27.47
N VAL A 274 34.83 18.31 -28.71
CA VAL A 274 35.50 17.86 -29.93
C VAL A 274 36.14 19.05 -30.64
N SER A 275 37.45 18.96 -30.91
CA SER A 275 38.19 19.97 -31.68
C SER A 275 37.85 19.91 -33.17
N LEU A 276 38.18 20.95 -33.94
CA LEU A 276 37.87 21.01 -35.38
C LEU A 276 38.37 19.78 -36.15
N LEU A 277 39.62 19.36 -35.90
CA LEU A 277 40.25 18.27 -36.64
C LEU A 277 39.61 16.91 -36.34
N GLU A 278 39.26 16.68 -35.08
CA GLU A 278 38.54 15.48 -34.65
C GLU A 278 37.11 15.46 -35.21
N ALA A 279 36.45 16.63 -35.23
CA ALA A 279 35.13 16.79 -35.80
C ALA A 279 35.13 16.45 -37.29
N VAL A 280 36.05 17.02 -38.07
CA VAL A 280 36.21 16.71 -39.51
C VAL A 280 36.43 15.21 -39.72
N THR A 281 37.28 14.58 -38.91
CA THR A 281 37.54 13.13 -39.00
C THR A 281 36.29 12.30 -38.71
N SER A 282 35.49 12.68 -37.72
CA SER A 282 34.25 12.01 -37.37
C SER A 282 33.19 12.17 -38.47
N ILE A 283 33.04 13.40 -38.97
CA ILE A 283 32.07 13.74 -40.02
C ILE A 283 32.44 13.08 -41.36
N GLU A 284 33.72 12.94 -41.69
CA GLU A 284 34.16 12.21 -42.89
C GLU A 284 33.80 10.72 -42.85
N LYS A 285 33.83 10.09 -41.67
CA LYS A 285 33.34 8.72 -41.49
C LYS A 285 31.85 8.64 -41.76
N ILE A 286 31.07 9.55 -41.19
CA ILE A 286 29.62 9.62 -41.38
C ILE A 286 29.27 9.86 -42.86
N ARG A 287 29.94 10.79 -43.52
CA ARG A 287 29.77 11.05 -44.97
C ARG A 287 30.04 9.79 -45.79
N SER A 288 31.15 9.10 -45.52
CA SER A 288 31.53 7.88 -46.24
C SER A 288 30.51 6.75 -46.02
N LEU A 289 29.96 6.63 -44.81
CA LEU A 289 28.90 5.67 -44.49
C LEU A 289 27.63 5.97 -45.28
N ILE A 290 27.15 7.21 -45.27
CA ILE A 290 25.97 7.63 -46.04
C ILE A 290 26.18 7.34 -47.54
N ALA A 291 27.33 7.69 -48.09
CA ALA A 291 27.64 7.45 -49.50
C ALA A 291 27.71 5.95 -49.87
N SER A 292 27.99 5.08 -48.91
CA SER A 292 28.05 3.62 -49.10
C SER A 292 26.71 2.90 -48.89
N GLU A 293 25.76 3.55 -48.21
CA GLU A 293 24.48 2.94 -47.85
C GLU A 293 23.52 2.85 -49.04
N LYS A 294 22.68 1.82 -49.05
CA LYS A 294 21.65 1.63 -50.09
C LYS A 294 20.31 2.20 -49.63
N PHE A 295 19.91 3.32 -50.25
CA PHE A 295 18.64 3.97 -49.91
C PHE A 295 17.43 3.34 -50.62
N GLY A 296 17.65 2.62 -51.72
CA GLY A 296 16.67 1.83 -52.47
C GLY A 296 17.33 1.04 -53.62
N GLU A 297 16.53 0.38 -54.46
CA GLU A 297 17.04 -0.22 -55.70
C GLU A 297 17.43 0.90 -56.67
N ASN A 298 18.73 1.18 -56.78
CA ASN A 298 19.36 2.20 -57.63
C ASN A 298 19.34 3.66 -57.13
N LEU A 299 19.05 3.91 -55.85
CA LEU A 299 19.17 5.25 -55.27
C LEU A 299 20.47 5.38 -54.47
N ARG A 300 21.39 6.23 -54.96
CA ARG A 300 22.58 6.66 -54.23
C ARG A 300 22.33 8.05 -53.64
N VAL A 301 22.68 8.21 -52.37
CA VAL A 301 22.54 9.47 -51.65
C VAL A 301 23.90 9.88 -51.13
N THR A 302 24.28 11.13 -51.33
CA THR A 302 25.48 11.71 -50.74
C THR A 302 25.09 12.97 -49.96
N CYS A 303 25.97 13.38 -49.06
CA CYS A 303 25.78 14.60 -48.30
C CYS A 303 27.04 15.45 -48.37
N SER A 304 26.85 16.76 -48.46
CA SER A 304 27.91 17.76 -48.31
C SER A 304 27.88 18.32 -46.90
N PHE A 305 29.06 18.53 -46.30
CA PHE A 305 29.19 18.98 -44.91
C PHE A 305 30.04 20.25 -44.82
N GLY A 306 29.59 21.21 -44.03
CA GLY A 306 30.37 22.31 -43.49
C GLY A 306 30.68 22.05 -42.02
N VAL A 307 31.92 22.24 -41.57
CA VAL A 307 32.32 22.06 -40.17
C VAL A 307 33.01 23.31 -39.66
N THR A 308 32.75 23.69 -38.41
CA THR A 308 33.43 24.81 -37.77
C THR A 308 33.62 24.55 -36.28
N GLU A 309 34.66 25.14 -35.70
CA GLU A 309 34.89 25.12 -34.25
C GLU A 309 34.50 26.46 -33.62
N TYR A 310 33.97 26.37 -32.40
CA TYR A 310 33.61 27.49 -31.55
C TYR A 310 34.81 28.37 -31.24
N GLY A 311 34.72 29.66 -31.58
CA GLY A 311 35.66 30.69 -31.17
C GLY A 311 35.15 31.49 -29.96
N VAL A 312 36.06 32.01 -29.13
CA VAL A 312 35.70 32.87 -28.00
C VAL A 312 34.91 34.09 -28.51
N GLY A 313 33.71 34.29 -27.97
CA GLY A 313 32.80 35.35 -28.38
C GLY A 313 31.78 34.95 -29.45
N ASP A 314 31.84 33.73 -29.99
CA ASP A 314 30.83 33.26 -30.94
C ASP A 314 29.44 33.16 -30.30
N THR A 315 28.44 33.35 -31.16
CA THR A 315 27.01 33.16 -30.92
C THR A 315 26.48 32.05 -31.82
N VAL A 316 25.27 31.58 -31.57
CA VAL A 316 24.59 30.62 -32.47
C VAL A 316 24.58 31.12 -33.92
N SER A 317 24.29 32.40 -34.13
CA SER A 317 24.22 32.99 -35.47
C SER A 317 25.58 33.03 -36.17
N THR A 318 26.66 33.35 -35.45
CA THR A 318 28.00 33.41 -36.06
C THR A 318 28.53 32.01 -36.40
N LEU A 319 28.29 31.02 -35.52
CA LEU A 319 28.62 29.62 -35.81
C LEU A 319 27.84 29.09 -37.00
N TYR A 320 26.52 29.28 -37.01
CA TYR A 320 25.68 28.85 -38.13
C TYR A 320 26.19 29.46 -39.44
N LYS A 321 26.45 30.77 -39.47
CA LYS A 321 26.95 31.47 -40.68
C LYS A 321 28.30 30.95 -41.16
N ARG A 322 29.26 30.67 -40.27
CA ARG A 322 30.56 30.08 -40.64
C ARG A 322 30.39 28.68 -41.22
N THR A 323 29.53 27.88 -40.58
CA THR A 323 29.25 26.50 -41.01
C THR A 323 28.53 26.47 -42.35
N ASP A 324 27.57 27.38 -42.57
CA ASP A 324 26.86 27.57 -43.85
C ASP A 324 27.82 27.97 -44.98
N VAL A 325 28.75 28.90 -44.72
CA VAL A 325 29.80 29.24 -45.70
C VAL A 325 30.67 28.03 -46.05
N ALA A 326 31.02 27.20 -45.08
CA ALA A 326 31.77 25.97 -45.35
C ALA A 326 30.93 24.95 -46.15
N LEU A 327 29.65 24.77 -45.82
CA LEU A 327 28.73 23.90 -46.56
C LEU A 327 28.53 24.39 -48.00
N TYR A 328 28.37 25.70 -48.20
CA TYR A 328 28.28 26.28 -49.53
C TYR A 328 29.53 25.96 -50.37
N LYS A 329 30.73 26.09 -49.80
CA LYS A 329 31.98 25.68 -50.46
C LYS A 329 31.98 24.18 -50.79
N ALA A 330 31.50 23.33 -49.88
CA ALA A 330 31.39 21.88 -50.12
C ALA A 330 30.48 21.57 -51.32
N LYS A 331 29.30 22.22 -51.40
CA LYS A 331 28.37 22.05 -52.52
C LYS A 331 28.98 22.48 -53.87
N HIS A 332 29.82 23.52 -53.86
CA HIS A 332 30.49 24.03 -55.06
C HIS A 332 31.80 23.29 -55.43
N ALA A 333 32.38 22.52 -54.50
CA ALA A 333 33.61 21.76 -54.71
C ALA A 333 33.38 20.37 -55.36
N GLY A 334 32.16 20.08 -55.81
CA GLY A 334 31.79 18.80 -56.43
C GLY A 334 30.88 17.91 -55.59
N ARG A 335 30.40 18.41 -54.42
CA ARG A 335 29.53 17.69 -53.47
C ARG A 335 30.18 16.45 -52.87
N ASN A 336 29.48 15.77 -51.95
CA ASN A 336 29.99 14.58 -51.27
C ASN A 336 31.37 14.80 -50.62
N VAL A 337 31.56 15.96 -49.98
CA VAL A 337 32.82 16.35 -49.32
C VAL A 337 32.55 17.05 -47.99
N VAL A 338 33.53 17.02 -47.10
CA VAL A 338 33.54 17.82 -45.87
C VAL A 338 34.48 19.01 -46.06
N VAL A 339 33.96 20.21 -45.83
CA VAL A 339 34.75 21.45 -45.83
C VAL A 339 34.68 22.07 -44.44
N HIS A 340 35.81 22.60 -43.95
CA HIS A 340 35.84 23.32 -42.69
C HIS A 340 36.12 24.82 -42.90
N TYR A 341 35.69 25.65 -41.95
CA TYR A 341 35.89 27.11 -41.96
C TYR A 341 37.17 27.51 -41.23
#